data_AF-A0A9Q3HV41-F1
#
_entry.id   AF-A0A9Q3HV41-F1
#
_cell.length_a   1.000
_cell.length_b   1.000
_cell.length_c   1.000
_cell.angle_alpha   90.00
_cell.angle_beta   90.00
_cell.angle_gamma   90.00
#
_symmetry.space_group_name_H-M   'P 1'
#
loop_
_entity.id
_entity.type
_entity.pdbx_description
1 polymer ?
#
loop_
_entity_poly.entity_id
_entity_poly.type
_entity_poly.pdbx_seq_one_letter_code
_entity_poly.pdbx_strand_id
1 'polypeptide(L)' 'MWKRVCDTAAKCIAEAQEYNKQRWDNSHMQPDFKEGDQVLVSTLSFNNLTGNKKMRDSFVGTFSIMQLIGKNAVEVKLTE' A
#
# COMPACT_ATOMS: atom_id res chain seq x y z
N MET A 1 -6.33 25.70 33.39
CA MET A 1 -7.29 25.19 32.38
C MET A 1 -6.57 24.61 31.17
N TRP A 2 -5.66 25.35 30.53
CA TRP A 2 -4.90 24.95 29.33
C TRP A 2 -4.09 23.65 29.42
N LYS A 3 -3.44 23.37 30.56
CA LYS A 3 -2.61 22.16 30.72
C LYS A 3 -3.41 20.85 30.53
N ARG A 4 -4.61 20.77 31.12
CA ARG A 4 -5.51 19.61 30.94
C ARG A 4 -5.97 19.44 29.50
N VAL A 5 -6.12 20.53 28.75
CA VAL A 5 -6.54 20.47 27.33
C VAL A 5 -5.41 19.88 26.49
N CYS A 6 -4.16 20.30 26.71
CA CYS A 6 -3.00 19.72 26.02
C CYS A 6 -2.79 18.23 26.37
N ASP A 7 -2.93 17.86 27.65
CA ASP A 7 -2.81 16.47 28.10
C ASP A 7 -3.90 15.57 27.46
N THR A 8 -5.13 16.10 27.35
CA THR A 8 -6.24 15.39 26.70
C THR A 8 -6.00 15.25 25.19
N ALA A 9 -5.55 16.32 24.53
CA ALA A 9 -5.23 16.30 23.10
C ALA A 9 -4.11 15.29 22.77
N ALA A 10 -3.05 15.26 23.58
CA ALA A 10 -1.96 14.31 23.42
C ALA A 10 -2.44 12.86 23.56
N LYS A 11 -3.32 12.59 24.52
CA LYS A 11 -3.92 11.26 24.71
C LYS A 11 -4.78 10.84 23.52
N CYS A 12 -5.62 11.72 22.99
CA CYS A 12 -6.45 11.41 21.81
C CYS A 12 -5.59 11.10 20.58
N ILE A 13 -4.47 11.81 20.38
CA ILE A 13 -3.55 11.53 19.27
C ILE A 13 -2.90 10.15 19.45
N ALA A 14 -2.43 9.82 20.65
CA ALA A 14 -1.82 8.53 20.94
C ALA A 14 -2.81 7.37 20.72
N GLU A 15 -4.04 7.51 21.20
CA GLU A 15 -5.10 6.50 21.00
C GLU A 15 -5.44 6.32 19.51
N ALA A 16 -5.51 7.41 18.75
CA ALA A 16 -5.75 7.34 17.31
C ALA A 16 -4.60 6.67 16.55
N GLN A 17 -3.36 6.94 16.92
CA GLN A 17 -2.18 6.28 16.36
C GLN A 17 -2.19 4.78 16.64
N GLU A 18 -2.47 4.40 17.88
CA GLU A 18 -2.53 3.00 18.30
C GLU A 18 -3.67 2.26 17.59
N TYR A 19 -4.86 2.87 17.49
CA TYR A 19 -5.99 2.30 16.75
C TYR A 19 -5.63 2.06 15.27
N ASN A 20 -5.01 3.05 14.62
CA ASN A 20 -4.61 2.92 13.22
C ASN A 20 -3.56 1.81 13.02
N LYS A 21 -2.60 1.71 13.94
CA LYS A 21 -1.59 0.66 13.94
C LYS A 21 -2.23 -0.72 14.10
N GLN A 22 -3.08 -0.92 15.11
CA GLN A 22 -3.76 -2.20 15.32
C GLN A 22 -4.67 -2.57 14.15
N ARG A 23 -5.41 -1.61 13.59
CA ARG A 23 -6.23 -1.83 12.40
C ARG A 23 -5.38 -2.30 11.22
N TRP A 24 -4.24 -1.66 10.99
CA TRP A 24 -3.30 -2.05 9.95
C TRP A 24 -2.76 -3.45 10.20
N ASP A 25 -2.20 -3.70 11.38
CA ASP A 25 -1.62 -4.99 11.75
C ASP A 25 -2.64 -6.15 11.64
N ASN A 26 -3.92 -5.91 11.96
CA ASN A 26 -4.97 -6.92 11.90
C ASN A 26 -5.47 -7.23 10.48
N SER A 27 -5.46 -6.25 9.58
CA SER A 27 -6.05 -6.39 8.23
C SER A 27 -5.01 -6.54 7.14
N HIS A 28 -3.76 -6.16 7.40
CA HIS A 28 -2.69 -6.19 6.42
C HIS A 28 -2.05 -7.57 6.38
N MET A 29 -2.36 -8.32 5.32
CA MET A 29 -1.63 -9.55 5.00
C MET A 29 -0.34 -9.19 4.26
N GLN A 30 0.79 -9.57 4.84
CA GLN A 30 2.07 -9.47 4.15
C GLN A 30 2.08 -10.47 2.98
N PRO A 31 2.33 -10.03 1.75
CA PRO A 31 2.44 -10.94 0.62
C PRO A 31 3.77 -11.70 0.66
N ASP A 32 3.73 -13.02 0.42
CA ASP A 32 4.90 -13.88 0.34
C ASP A 32 5.43 -13.91 -1.11
N PHE A 33 5.98 -12.78 -1.56
CA PHE A 33 6.56 -12.66 -2.89
C PHE A 33 8.00 -13.18 -2.92
N LYS A 34 8.38 -13.83 -4.02
CA LYS A 34 9.75 -14.28 -4.28
C LYS A 34 10.29 -13.68 -5.56
N GLU A 35 11.61 -13.53 -5.63
CA GLU A 35 12.29 -13.13 -6.86
C GLU A 35 12.00 -14.16 -7.96
N GLY A 36 11.64 -13.66 -9.15
CA GLY A 36 11.21 -14.48 -10.27
C GLY A 36 9.71 -14.79 -10.33
N ASP A 37 8.94 -14.54 -9.27
CA ASP A 37 7.48 -14.71 -9.32
C ASP A 37 6.86 -13.76 -10.36
N GLN A 38 5.80 -14.23 -11.01
CA GLN A 38 5.03 -13.43 -11.95
C GLN A 38 3.87 -12.75 -11.24
N VAL A 39 3.82 -11.42 -11.35
CA VAL A 39 2.80 -10.59 -10.72
C VAL A 39 2.11 -9.69 -11.74
N LEU A 40 0.85 -9.37 -11.45
CA LEU A 40 0.09 -8.38 -12.21
C LEU A 40 0.19 -7.01 -11.53
N VAL A 41 0.31 -5.95 -12.32
CA VAL A 41 0.34 -4.58 -11.79
C VAL A 41 -1.04 -3.95 -11.86
N SER A 42 -1.53 -3.40 -10.75
CA SER A 42 -2.84 -2.73 -10.72
C SER A 42 -2.80 -1.39 -11.44
N THR A 43 -3.76 -1.15 -12.35
CA THR A 43 -3.88 0.11 -13.10
C THR A 43 -4.64 1.21 -12.33
N LEU A 44 -5.25 0.87 -11.19
CA LEU A 44 -6.18 1.75 -10.47
C LEU A 44 -5.57 3.08 -10.02
N SER A 45 -4.27 3.06 -9.71
CA SER A 45 -3.51 4.21 -9.21
C SER A 45 -2.80 5.00 -10.32
N PHE A 46 -2.84 4.53 -11.56
CA PHE A 46 -2.17 5.20 -12.68
C PHE A 46 -3.08 6.25 -13.33
N ASN A 47 -2.85 7.51 -12.98
CA ASN A 47 -3.57 8.65 -13.55
C ASN A 47 -3.11 9.02 -14.97
N ASN A 48 -1.95 8.51 -15.40
CA ASN A 48 -1.33 8.83 -16.69
C ASN A 48 -1.71 7.85 -17.81
N LEU A 49 -2.55 6.85 -17.51
CA LEU A 49 -3.10 5.98 -18.56
C LEU A 49 -4.19 6.74 -19.32
N THR A 50 -4.31 6.51 -20.62
CA THR A 50 -5.32 7.13 -21.50
C THR A 50 -6.63 6.31 -21.52
N GLY A 51 -7.78 6.93 -21.79
CA GLY A 51 -9.09 6.24 -21.96
C GLY A 51 -10.06 6.36 -20.79
N ASN A 52 -11.21 5.67 -20.83
CA ASN A 52 -12.22 5.72 -19.75
C ASN A 52 -11.82 4.80 -18.59
N LYS A 53 -11.68 5.34 -17.37
CA LYS A 53 -11.30 4.58 -16.15
C LYS A 53 -12.16 3.33 -15.92
N LYS A 54 -13.45 3.34 -16.31
CA LYS A 54 -14.36 2.20 -16.15
C LYS A 54 -14.15 1.07 -17.16
N MET A 55 -13.51 1.35 -18.28
CA MET A 55 -13.28 0.39 -19.36
C MET A 55 -11.83 -0.13 -19.40
N ARG A 56 -10.96 0.35 -18.51
CA ARG A 56 -9.58 -0.12 -18.41
C ARG A 56 -9.53 -1.41 -17.60
N ASP A 57 -8.66 -2.33 -18.00
CA ASP A 57 -8.37 -3.51 -17.21
C ASP A 57 -7.79 -3.11 -15.86
N SER A 58 -8.32 -3.66 -14.77
CA SER A 58 -7.89 -3.36 -13.39
C SER A 58 -6.45 -3.79 -13.11
N PHE A 59 -5.92 -4.71 -13.91
CA PHE A 59 -4.59 -5.29 -13.81
C PHE A 59 -4.00 -5.49 -15.20
N VAL A 60 -2.69 -5.28 -15.33
CA VAL A 60 -1.98 -5.41 -16.60
C VAL A 60 -0.69 -6.21 -16.43
N GLY A 61 -0.39 -7.00 -17.46
CA GLY A 61 0.88 -7.68 -17.70
C GLY A 61 1.24 -8.73 -16.65
N THR A 62 2.02 -9.74 -17.04
CA THR A 62 2.72 -10.62 -16.10
C THR A 62 4.17 -10.19 -16.04
N PHE A 63 4.52 -9.45 -14.99
CA PHE A 63 5.89 -8.97 -14.80
C PHE A 63 6.61 -9.83 -13.79
N SER A 64 7.88 -10.15 -14.07
CA SER A 64 8.72 -10.86 -13.12
C SER A 64 9.27 -9.92 -12.07
N ILE A 65 9.20 -10.33 -10.80
CA ILE A 65 9.86 -9.64 -9.71
C ILE A 65 11.37 -9.78 -9.88
N MET A 66 12.06 -8.64 -10.00
CA MET A 66 13.53 -8.60 -10.08
C MET A 66 14.16 -8.69 -8.69
N GLN A 67 13.61 -7.95 -7.73
CA GLN A 67 14.15 -7.82 -6.39
C GLN A 67 13.06 -7.47 -5.38
N LEU A 68 13.21 -7.95 -4.14
CA LEU A 68 12.40 -7.52 -3.00
C LEU A 68 13.04 -6.30 -2.33
N ILE A 69 12.28 -5.19 -2.20
CA ILE A 69 12.68 -3.98 -1.50
C ILE A 69 11.98 -3.95 -0.15
N GLY A 70 12.68 -4.42 0.89
CA GLY A 70 12.10 -4.57 2.22
C GLY A 70 11.00 -5.64 2.25
N LYS A 71 9.99 -5.46 3.09
CA LYS A 71 8.94 -6.48 3.30
C LYS A 71 7.74 -6.34 2.38
N ASN A 72 7.46 -5.13 1.88
CA ASN A 72 6.18 -4.80 1.24
C ASN A 72 6.34 -4.15 -0.14
N ALA A 73 7.56 -3.96 -0.64
CA ALA A 73 7.80 -3.38 -1.95
C ALA A 73 8.63 -4.35 -2.80
N VAL A 74 8.35 -4.36 -4.09
CA VAL A 74 9.02 -5.22 -5.06
C VAL A 74 9.38 -4.39 -6.28
N GLU A 75 10.56 -4.65 -6.84
CA GLU A 75 10.96 -4.07 -8.10
C GLU A 75 10.54 -5.00 -9.24
N VAL A 76 9.80 -4.44 -10.19
CA VAL A 76 9.34 -5.15 -11.39
C VAL A 76 9.76 -4.37 -12.61
N LYS A 77 10.27 -5.09 -13.62
CA LYS A 77 10.60 -4.49 -14.91
C LYS A 77 9.39 -4.55 -15.82
N LEU A 78 8.87 -3.38 -16.15
CA LEU A 78 7.82 -3.22 -17.15
C LEU A 78 8.47 -3.24 -18.54
N THR A 79 8.81 -4.42 -19.07
CA THR A 79 9.12 -4.55 -20.50
C THR A 79 7.82 -4.77 -21.28
N GLU A 80 7.74 -4.21 -22.49
CA GLU A 80 6.73 -4.61 -23.48
C GLU A 80 6.83 -6.09 -23.83
#